data_AF-A0A074WGY1-F1
#
_entry.id   AF-A0A074WGY1-F1
#
_cell.length_a   1.000
_cell.length_b   1.000
_cell.length_c   1.000
_cell.angle_alpha   90.00
_cell.angle_beta   90.00
_cell.angle_gamma   90.00
#
_symmetry.space_group_name_H-M   'P 1'
#
loop_
_entity.id
_entity.type
_entity.pdbx_description
1 polymer ?
#
loop_
_entity_poly.entity_id
_entity_poly.type
_entity_poly.pdbx_seq_one_letter_code
_entity_poly.pdbx_strand_id
1 'polypeptide(L)' 'LLALPTEILCQISEHVDGNDLITMRLVCNSLHHAANKPFGIFYLSHRHHVLTRKSIESLLEIVTHHSFGLYVK' A
#
# COMPACT_ATOMS: atom_id res chain seq x y z
N LEU A 1 -7.45 16.81 10.54
CA LEU A 1 -7.48 15.57 9.72
C LEU A 1 -7.93 14.33 10.51
N LEU A 2 -7.35 14.04 11.67
CA LEU A 2 -7.66 12.78 12.40
C LEU A 2 -9.06 12.68 13.02
N ALA A 3 -9.81 13.79 13.07
CA ALA A 3 -11.22 13.80 13.47
C ALA A 3 -12.18 13.53 12.29
N LEU A 4 -11.66 13.30 11.08
CA LEU A 4 -12.47 12.97 9.91
C LEU A 4 -12.93 11.51 9.97
N PRO A 5 -14.11 11.18 9.44
CA PRO A 5 -14.54 9.80 9.24
C PRO A 5 -13.55 9.02 8.37
N THR A 6 -13.45 7.71 8.61
CA THR A 6 -12.54 6.82 7.88
C THR A 6 -12.76 6.87 6.37
N GLU A 7 -14.02 7.02 5.94
CA GLU A 7 -14.41 7.12 4.53
C GLU A 7 -13.75 8.34 3.86
N ILE A 8 -13.68 9.46 4.56
CA ILE A 8 -13.04 10.68 4.07
C ILE A 8 -11.53 10.49 4.02
N LEU A 9 -10.93 9.81 5.00
CA LEU A 9 -9.51 9.48 4.98
C LEU A 9 -9.15 8.57 3.80
N CYS A 10 -10.01 7.59 3.47
CA CYS A 10 -9.86 6.73 2.30
C CYS A 10 -10.00 7.52 0.99
N GLN A 11 -10.94 8.46 0.91
CA GLN A 11 -11.07 9.32 -0.28
C GLN A 11 -9.83 10.21 -0.47
N ILE A 12 -9.30 10.76 0.61
CA ILE A 12 -8.06 11.55 0.57
C ILE A 12 -6.90 10.68 0.08
N SER A 13 -6.74 9.46 0.62
CA SER A 13 -5.63 8.58 0.20
C SER A 13 -5.72 8.14 -1.26
N GLU A 14 -6.90 8.13 -1.87
CA GLU A 14 -7.07 7.84 -3.31
C GLU A 14 -6.59 8.98 -4.23
N HIS A 15 -6.35 10.19 -3.70
CA HIS A 15 -5.99 11.38 -4.48
C HIS A 15 -4.58 11.94 -4.21
N VAL A 16 -3.80 11.31 -3.34
CA VAL A 16 -2.41 11.70 -3.06
C VAL A 16 -1.42 10.89 -3.89
N ASP A 17 -0.19 11.40 -4.01
CA ASP A 17 0.86 10.69 -4.75
C ASP A 17 1.48 9.54 -3.95
N GLY A 18 2.34 8.76 -4.61
CA GLY A 18 3.00 7.62 -4.00
C GLY A 18 3.86 7.96 -2.77
N ASN A 19 4.51 9.12 -2.74
CA ASN A 19 5.36 9.52 -1.62
C ASN A 19 4.51 9.91 -0.40
N ASP A 20 3.40 10.59 -0.65
CA ASP A 20 2.42 10.95 0.36
C ASP A 20 1.74 9.70 0.93
N LEU A 21 1.46 8.68 0.11
CA LEU A 21 0.95 7.39 0.59
C LEU A 21 1.91 6.72 1.58
N ILE A 22 3.22 6.77 1.32
CA ILE A 22 4.23 6.25 2.26
C ILE A 22 4.17 7.03 3.57
N THR A 23 4.14 8.37 3.48
CA THR A 23 4.09 9.25 4.65
C THR A 23 2.83 8.99 5.48
N MET A 24 1.66 8.93 4.85
CA MET A 24 0.38 8.64 5.51
C MET A 24 0.43 7.32 6.29
N ARG A 25 1.10 6.29 5.77
CA ARG A 25 1.25 4.99 6.43
C ARG A 25 2.09 5.01 7.71
N LEU A 26 2.88 6.06 7.92
CA LEU A 26 3.77 6.22 9.08
C LEU A 26 3.20 7.13 10.18
N VAL A 27 2.18 7.95 9.88
CA VAL A 27 1.68 8.97 10.83
C VAL A 27 0.88 8.34 11.98
N CYS A 28 -0.14 7.54 11.68
CA CYS A 28 -0.98 6.90 12.69
C CYS A 28 -1.78 5.73 12.10
N ASN A 29 -2.43 4.93 12.97
CA ASN A 29 -3.16 3.74 12.54
C ASN A 29 -4.32 4.04 11.57
N SER A 30 -5.07 5.13 11.78
CA SER A 30 -6.19 5.48 10.91
C SER A 30 -5.73 5.83 9.49
N LEU A 31 -4.67 6.64 9.37
CA LEU A 31 -4.08 6.99 8.08
C LEU A 31 -3.37 5.79 7.44
N HIS A 32 -2.76 4.93 8.25
CA HIS A 32 -2.20 3.67 7.78
C HIS A 32 -3.26 2.79 7.11
N HIS A 33 -4.38 2.56 7.77
CA HIS A 33 -5.47 1.78 7.19
C HIS A 33 -6.04 2.41 5.92
N ALA A 34 -6.28 3.73 5.93
CA ALA A 34 -6.80 4.45 4.76
C ALA A 34 -5.84 4.40 3.56
N ALA A 35 -4.53 4.51 3.78
CA ALA A 35 -3.52 4.52 2.72
C ALA A 35 -3.13 3.12 2.24
N ASN A 36 -3.47 2.05 2.98
CA ASN A 36 -2.96 0.71 2.68
C ASN A 36 -3.41 0.17 1.31
N LYS A 37 -4.68 0.37 0.95
CA LYS A 37 -5.23 -0.06 -0.35
C LYS A 37 -4.62 0.73 -1.52
N PRO A 38 -4.65 2.09 -1.53
CA PRO A 38 -4.01 2.87 -2.60
C PRO A 38 -2.51 2.58 -2.71
N PHE A 39 -1.81 2.41 -1.58
CA PHE A 39 -0.40 2.03 -1.56
C PHE A 39 -0.16 0.69 -2.27
N GLY A 40 -0.94 -0.33 -1.92
CA GLY A 40 -0.83 -1.65 -2.55
C GLY A 40 -1.09 -1.58 -4.06
N ILE A 41 -2.12 -0.86 -4.48
CA ILE A 41 -2.42 -0.68 -5.90
C ILE A 41 -1.28 0.06 -6.62
N PHE A 42 -0.79 1.15 -6.05
CA PHE A 42 0.24 1.97 -6.70
C PHE A 42 1.58 1.23 -6.84
N TYR A 43 2.03 0.57 -5.77
CA TYR A 43 3.38 -0.01 -5.71
C TYR A 43 3.46 -1.50 -6.07
N LEU A 44 2.37 -2.26 -5.93
CA LEU A 44 2.39 -3.72 -6.08
C LEU A 44 1.63 -4.23 -7.31
N SER A 45 0.84 -3.37 -7.97
CA SER A 45 0.13 -3.78 -9.21
C SER A 45 1.03 -3.89 -10.44
N HIS A 46 2.27 -3.37 -10.39
CA HIS A 46 3.22 -3.47 -11.49
C HIS A 46 4.41 -4.33 -11.08
N ARG A 47 4.62 -5.44 -11.81
CA ARG A 47 5.78 -6.31 -11.58
C ARG A 47 7.02 -5.70 -12.21
N HIS A 48 7.97 -5.27 -11.39
CA HIS A 48 9.32 -4.98 -11.88
C HIS A 48 10.10 -6.29 -11.97
N HIS A 49 10.38 -6.74 -13.20
CA HIS A 49 11.06 -8.01 -13.45
C HIS A 49 12.54 -7.95 -13.05
N VAL A 50 12.83 -8.31 -11.82
CA VAL A 50 14.19 -8.68 -11.39
C VAL A 50 14.11 -10.17 -11.07
N LEU A 51 14.71 -11.03 -11.90
CA LEU A 51 14.67 -12.48 -11.74
C LEU A 51 15.91 -12.98 -11.01
N THR A 52 15.99 -12.67 -9.72
CA THR A 52 16.99 -13.21 -8.81
C THR A 52 16.30 -14.09 -7.78
N ARG A 53 17.04 -15.00 -7.14
CA ARG A 53 16.48 -15.80 -6.04
C ARG A 53 15.84 -14.92 -4.96
N LYS A 54 16.55 -13.87 -4.54
CA LYS A 54 16.10 -12.94 -3.50
C LYS A 54 14.79 -12.24 -3.88
N SER A 55 14.67 -11.77 -5.13
CA SER A 55 13.45 -11.10 -5.56
C SER A 55 12.26 -12.05 -5.70
N ILE A 56 12.47 -13.33 -6.03
CA ILE A 56 11.42 -14.36 -6.02
C ILE A 56 10.96 -14.64 -4.58
N GLU A 57 11.90 -14.78 -3.64
CA GLU A 57 11.59 -14.97 -2.21
C GLU A 57 10.81 -13.77 -1.65
N SER A 58 11.22 -12.54 -1.95
CA SER A 58 10.48 -11.33 -1.56
C SER A 58 9.11 -11.24 -2.22
N LEU A 59 8.97 -11.64 -3.49
CA LEU A 59 7.66 -11.69 -4.14
C LEU A 59 6.74 -12.69 -3.44
N LEU A 60 7.24 -13.87 -3.05
CA LEU A 60 6.49 -14.88 -2.32
C LEU A 60 5.98 -14.34 -0.97
N GLU A 61 6.82 -13.60 -0.25
CA GLU A 61 6.45 -12.94 1.01
C GLU A 61 5.32 -11.93 0.80
N ILE A 62 5.41 -11.10 -0.25
CA ILE A 62 4.39 -10.08 -0.55
C ILE A 62 3.05 -10.73 -0.96
N VAL A 63 3.07 -11.76 -1.82
CA VAL A 63 1.82 -12.41 -2.28
C VAL A 63 1.12 -13.20 -1.19
N THR A 64 1.86 -13.70 -0.19
CA THR A 64 1.30 -14.42 0.96
C THR A 64 0.89 -13.51 2.11
N HIS A 65 1.25 -12.22 2.06
CA HIS A 65 0.92 -11.25 3.10
C HIS A 65 -0.57 -10.89 3.11
N HIS A 66 -1.22 -11.03 4.27
CA HIS A 66 -2.67 -10.85 4.42
C HIS A 66 -3.20 -9.48 3.94
N SER A 67 -2.41 -8.41 4.09
CA SER A 67 -2.79 -7.06 3.64
C SER A 67 -2.37 -6.71 2.21
N PHE A 68 -1.41 -7.40 1.61
CA PHE A 68 -0.78 -6.97 0.35
C PHE A 68 -0.97 -7.96 -0.80
N GLY A 69 -1.12 -9.25 -0.51
CA GLY A 69 -1.33 -10.26 -1.53
C GLY A 69 -2.53 -9.97 -2.44
N LEU A 70 -3.56 -9.32 -1.90
CA LEU A 70 -4.75 -8.89 -2.66
C LEU A 70 -4.46 -7.83 -3.75
N TYR A 71 -3.32 -7.16 -3.69
CA TYR A 71 -2.96 -6.06 -4.59
C TYR A 71 -1.83 -6.38 -5.56
N VAL A 72 -1.19 -7.54 -5.39
CA VAL A 72 -0.19 -8.03 -6.35
C VAL A 72 -0.93 -8.54 -7.58
N LYS A 73 -0.66 -7.96 -8.74
CA LYS A 73 -1.20 -8.41 -10.02
C LYS A 73 -0.20 -9.16 -10.83
#